data_AF-A0A1G7YEN7-F1
#
_entry.id   AF-A0A1G7YEN7-F1
#
_cell.length_a   1.000
_cell.length_b   1.000
_cell.length_c   1.000
_cell.angle_alpha   90.00
_cell.angle_beta   90.00
_cell.angle_gamma   90.00
#
_symmetry.space_group_name_H-M   'P 1'
#
loop_
_entity.id
_entity.type
_entity.pdbx_description
1 polymer ?
#
loop_
_entity_poly.entity_id
_entity_poly.type
_entity_poly.pdbx_seq_one_letter_code
_entity_poly.pdbx_strand_id
1 'polypeptide(L)'
;MPPRTTSQAQLDAQLLRFAARGNTTGVQFALQYGADRLATDALQRTAAELAEDNGFTDVADWLVALGVPRQAIHDDHVLAFVA
;
A
#
# COMPACT_ATOMS: atom_id res chain seq x y z
N MET A 1 5.15 -15.75 0.77
CA MET A 1 3.78 -15.36 1.18
C MET A 1 2.79 -16.44 0.75
N PRO A 2 1.76 -16.76 1.54
CA PRO A 2 0.72 -17.72 1.13
C PRO A 2 -0.04 -17.21 -0.10
N PRO A 3 -0.56 -18.11 -0.95
CA PRO A 3 -1.33 -17.71 -2.14
C PRO A 3 -2.61 -16.97 -1.70
N ARG A 4 -2.77 -15.73 -2.19
CA ARG A 4 -3.97 -14.95 -1.96
C ARG A 4 -5.11 -15.58 -2.75
N THR A 5 -6.23 -15.89 -2.10
CA THR A 5 -7.46 -16.29 -2.79
C THR A 5 -7.94 -15.14 -3.67
N THR A 6 -8.68 -15.41 -4.74
CA THR A 6 -9.18 -14.38 -5.68
C THR A 6 -9.93 -13.26 -4.96
N SER A 7 -10.65 -13.59 -3.87
CA SER A 7 -11.33 -12.61 -3.01
C SER A 7 -10.35 -11.71 -2.24
N GLN A 8 -9.25 -12.26 -1.74
CA GLN A 8 -8.23 -11.50 -1.00
C GLN A 8 -7.49 -10.53 -1.92
N ALA A 9 -7.03 -11.01 -3.08
CA ALA A 9 -6.33 -10.16 -4.05
C ALA A 9 -7.21 -8.99 -4.51
N GLN A 10 -8.53 -9.16 -4.56
CA GLN A 10 -9.47 -8.09 -4.88
C GLN A 10 -9.57 -7.05 -3.76
N LEU A 11 -9.62 -7.47 -2.49
CA LEU A 11 -9.62 -6.56 -1.33
C LEU A 11 -8.32 -5.76 -1.25
N ASP A 12 -7.19 -6.40 -1.50
CA ASP A 12 -5.88 -5.74 -1.56
C ASP A 12 -5.83 -4.69 -2.67
N ALA A 13 -6.31 -5.05 -3.87
CA ALA A 13 -6.40 -4.11 -4.99
C ALA A 13 -7.36 -2.94 -4.70
N GLN A 14 -8.42 -3.18 -3.94
CA GLN A 14 -9.33 -2.11 -3.49
C GLN A 14 -8.65 -1.19 -2.49
N LEU A 15 -7.93 -1.74 -1.50
CA LEU A 15 -7.16 -0.96 -0.53
C LEU A 15 -6.21 0.01 -1.24
N LEU A 16 -5.41 -0.49 -2.19
CA LEU A 16 -4.47 0.32 -2.96
C LEU A 16 -5.18 1.42 -3.77
N ARG A 17 -6.30 1.11 -4.43
CA ARG A 17 -7.07 2.10 -5.19
C ARG A 17 -7.73 3.16 -4.31
N PHE A 18 -8.21 2.80 -3.13
CA PHE A 18 -8.81 3.75 -2.21
C PHE A 18 -7.78 4.71 -1.64
N ALA A 19 -6.59 4.20 -1.28
CA ALA A 19 -5.50 5.03 -0.78
C ALA A 19 -4.99 6.00 -1.86
N ALA A 20 -4.79 5.52 -3.09
CA ALA A 20 -4.41 6.34 -4.25
C ALA A 20 -5.43 7.44 -4.62
N ARG A 21 -6.65 7.38 -4.08
CA ARG A 21 -7.74 8.36 -4.29
C ARG A 21 -8.06 9.18 -3.05
N GLY A 22 -7.31 9.02 -1.96
CA GLY A 22 -7.60 9.71 -0.70
C GLY A 22 -8.91 9.27 -0.04
N ASN A 23 -9.45 8.10 -0.38
CA ASN A 23 -10.73 7.63 0.13
C ASN A 23 -10.55 6.89 1.46
N THR A 24 -10.42 7.63 2.56
CA THR A 24 -10.24 7.08 3.91
C THR A 24 -11.30 6.05 4.28
N THR A 25 -12.58 6.30 3.97
CA THR A 25 -13.68 5.38 4.25
C THR A 25 -13.51 4.06 3.49
N GLY A 26 -13.11 4.13 2.22
CA GLY A 26 -12.81 2.94 1.41
C GLY A 26 -11.62 2.15 1.95
N VAL A 27 -10.55 2.84 2.38
CA VAL A 27 -9.39 2.21 3.00
C VAL A 27 -9.80 1.46 4.29
N GLN A 28 -10.57 2.10 5.17
CA GLN A 28 -11.10 1.47 6.38
C GLN A 28 -11.96 0.25 6.07
N PHE A 29 -12.85 0.36 5.08
CA PHE A 29 -13.70 -0.74 4.64
C PHE A 29 -12.85 -1.93 4.16
N ALA A 30 -11.89 -1.71 3.26
CA ALA A 30 -11.04 -2.79 2.74
C ALA A 30 -10.29 -3.51 3.87
N LEU A 31 -9.71 -2.76 4.81
CA LEU A 31 -9.01 -3.33 5.98
C LEU A 31 -9.94 -4.12 6.89
N GLN A 32 -11.16 -3.62 7.15
CA GLN A 32 -12.16 -4.31 7.97
C GLN A 32 -12.58 -5.65 7.35
N TYR A 33 -12.66 -5.72 6.02
CA TYR A 33 -12.99 -6.95 5.29
C TYR A 33 -11.79 -7.89 5.08
N GLY A 34 -10.62 -7.53 5.62
CA GLY A 34 -9.45 -8.40 5.65
C GLY A 34 -8.42 -8.12 4.57
N ALA A 35 -8.48 -6.99 3.87
CA ALA A 35 -7.38 -6.59 2.98
C ALA A 35 -6.04 -6.63 3.72
N ASP A 36 -5.01 -7.13 3.04
CA ASP A 36 -3.66 -7.12 3.58
C ASP A 36 -3.16 -5.68 3.60
N ARG A 37 -2.96 -5.12 4.81
CA ARG A 37 -2.45 -3.76 4.97
C ARG A 37 -1.05 -3.57 4.37
N LEU A 38 -0.30 -4.65 4.17
CA LEU A 38 1.01 -4.67 3.54
C LEU A 38 0.93 -5.04 2.05
N ALA A 39 -0.27 -5.04 1.46
CA ALA A 39 -0.42 -5.21 0.03
C ALA A 39 0.35 -4.13 -0.73
N THR A 40 0.94 -4.56 -1.84
CA THR A 40 1.66 -3.70 -2.76
C THR A 40 1.11 -3.82 -4.17
N ASP A 41 1.28 -2.77 -4.96
CA ASP A 41 1.02 -2.82 -6.40
C ASP A 41 2.16 -3.54 -7.17
N ALA A 42 2.07 -3.54 -8.50
CA ALA A 42 3.07 -4.17 -9.37
C ALA A 42 4.45 -3.49 -9.29
N LEU A 43 4.53 -2.24 -8.81
CA LEU A 43 5.75 -1.49 -8.57
C LEU A 43 6.25 -1.64 -7.13
N GLN A 44 5.70 -2.62 -6.40
CA GLN A 44 5.97 -2.84 -4.98
C GLN A 44 5.53 -1.67 -4.09
N ARG A 45 4.67 -0.77 -4.54
CA ARG A 45 4.24 0.37 -3.72
C ARG A 45 3.12 0.00 -2.77
N THR A 46 3.23 0.40 -1.51
CA THR A 46 2.17 0.22 -0.50
C THR A 46 1.02 1.20 -0.69
N ALA A 47 -0.07 0.96 0.03
CA ALA A 47 -1.17 1.92 0.13
C ALA A 47 -0.72 3.30 0.67
N ALA A 48 0.26 3.35 1.59
CA ALA A 48 0.74 4.60 2.16
C ALA A 48 1.50 5.43 1.12
N GLU A 49 2.38 4.79 0.33
CA GLU A 49 3.11 5.45 -0.76
C GLU A 49 2.16 5.98 -1.83
N LEU A 50 1.18 5.18 -2.24
CA LEU A 50 0.21 5.61 -3.24
C LEU A 50 -0.61 6.82 -2.77
N ALA A 51 -0.94 6.90 -1.48
CA ALA A 51 -1.62 8.06 -0.92
C ALA A 51 -0.69 9.28 -0.92
N GLU A 52 0.56 9.13 -0.50
CA GLU A 52 1.56 10.20 -0.44
C GLU A 52 1.92 10.75 -1.82
N ASP A 53 2.20 9.88 -2.80
CA ASP A 53 2.49 10.23 -4.20
C ASP A 53 1.38 11.08 -4.84
N ASN A 54 0.13 10.84 -4.44
CA ASN A 54 -1.04 11.56 -4.94
C ASN A 54 -1.44 12.78 -4.07
N GLY A 55 -0.67 13.09 -3.02
CA GLY A 55 -0.90 14.25 -2.15
C GLY A 55 -1.93 14.05 -1.03
N PHE A 56 -2.35 12.80 -0.77
CA PHE A 56 -3.26 12.45 0.32
C PHE A 56 -2.49 12.10 1.61
N THR A 57 -1.77 13.09 2.13
CA THR A 57 -0.87 12.92 3.29
C THR A 57 -1.62 12.46 4.54
N ASP A 58 -2.86 12.87 4.73
CA ASP A 58 -3.72 12.44 5.85
C ASP A 58 -3.99 10.93 5.82
N VAL A 59 -4.27 10.38 4.64
CA VAL A 59 -4.46 8.94 4.43
C VAL A 59 -3.14 8.19 4.60
N ALA A 60 -2.04 8.73 4.06
CA ALA A 60 -0.71 8.16 4.21
C ALA A 60 -0.30 8.09 5.68
N ASP A 61 -0.44 9.19 6.43
CA ASP A 61 -0.12 9.28 7.85
C ASP A 61 -0.95 8.31 8.68
N TRP A 62 -2.24 8.19 8.38
CA TRP A 62 -3.11 7.22 9.04
C TRP A 62 -2.69 5.77 8.79
N LEU A 63 -2.33 5.42 7.54
CA LEU A 63 -1.82 4.09 7.21
C LEU A 63 -0.47 3.79 7.91
N VAL A 64 0.41 4.78 8.00
CA VAL A 64 1.69 4.68 8.73
C VAL A 64 1.45 4.47 10.22
N ALA A 65 0.48 5.15 10.82
CA ALA A 65 0.09 4.93 12.21
C ALA A 65 -0.43 3.50 12.48
N LEU A 66 -0.92 2.80 11.45
CA LEU A 66 -1.31 1.39 11.51
C LEU A 66 -0.13 0.41 11.25
N GLY A 67 1.08 0.93 11.08
CA GLY A 67 2.28 0.14 10.80
C GLY A 67 2.44 -0.27 9.34
N VAL A 68 1.76 0.40 8.40
CA VAL A 68 2.07 0.28 6.96
C VAL A 68 3.33 1.12 6.69
N PRO A 69 4.38 0.56 6.06
CA PRO A 69 5.59 1.34 5.83
C PRO A 69 5.31 2.47 4.84
N ARG A 70 5.79 3.68 5.18
CA ARG A 70 5.67 4.87 4.33
C ARG A 70 6.37 4.69 2.99
N GLN A 71 7.45 3.94 2.98
CA GLN A 71 8.21 3.57 1.79
C GLN A 71 8.31 2.05 1.80
N ALA A 72 7.78 1.41 0.78
CA ALA A 72 8.12 0.03 0.49
C ALA A 72 9.61 -0.03 0.24
N ILE A 73 10.21 -1.12 0.68
CA ILE A 73 11.60 -1.41 0.37
C ILE A 73 11.59 -1.77 -1.12
N HIS A 74 11.84 -0.78 -1.96
CA HIS A 74 12.16 -1.05 -3.35
C HIS A 74 13.57 -1.64 -3.35
N ASP A 75 13.78 -2.73 -4.08
CA ASP A 75 15.12 -3.22 -4.36
C ASP A 75 15.76 -2.27 -5.40
N ASP A 76 16.00 -1.00 -5.04
CA ASP A 76 16.88 -0.10 -5.79
C ASP A 76 18.37 -0.46 -5.54
N HIS A 77 18.66 -1.77 -5.56
CA HIS A 77 20.00 -2.32 -5.76
C HIS A 77 20.50 -2.02 -7.19
N VAL A 78 20.48 -0.75 -7.60
CA VAL A 78 21.29 -0.25 -8.71
C VAL A 78 22.67 0.06 -8.14
N LEU A 79 23.53 -0.96 -8.16
CA LEU A 79 25.00 -0.86 -8.30
C LEU A 79 25.63 0.52 -8.00
N ALA A 80 25.69 0.92 -6.73
CA ALA A 80 26.35 2.17 -6.31
C ALA A 80 27.64 1.93 -5.49
N PHE A 81 28.41 0.86 -5.78
CA PHE A 81 29.74 0.71 -5.17
C PHE A 81 30.80 -0.02 -6.03
N VAL A 82 30.82 0.15 -7.35
CA VAL A 82 32.00 -0.31 -8.12
C VAL A 82 32.38 0.68 -9.22
N ALA A 83 33.20 1.66 -8.85
CA ALA A 83 34.25 2.26 -9.67
C ALA A 83 35.26 2.98 -8.76
#